data_AF-A0A2X3K0P1-F1
#
_entry.id   AF-A0A2X3K0P1-F1
#
_cell.length_a   1.000
_cell.length_b   1.000
_cell.length_c   1.000
_cell.angle_alpha   90.00
_cell.angle_beta   90.00
_cell.angle_gamma   90.00
#
_symmetry.space_group_name_H-M   'P 1'
#
loop_
_entity.id
_entity.type
_entity.pdbx_description
1 polymer ?
#
loop_
_entity_poly.entity_id
_entity_poly.type
_entity_poly.pdbx_seq_one_letter_code
_entity_poly.pdbx_strand_id
1 'polypeptide(L)'
;MSGLNEYLEISEDLKDQLSESIKELHQHGMVSGDPHKGNFIVSEKGLRLIDLSGKKTTAVLKAKDRIDLERHYNIKNELKDFGYTYLIFKKKIKKVIRDVKVKLGLKSK
;
A
#
# COMPACT_ATOMS: atom_id res chain seq x y z
N MET A 1 0.43 7.74 -23.00
CA MET A 1 0.61 7.42 -21.55
C MET A 1 -0.68 7.82 -20.88
N SER A 2 -1.31 6.90 -20.15
CA SER A 2 -2.55 7.12 -19.40
C SER A 2 -2.29 6.87 -17.92
N GLY A 3 -3.04 7.52 -17.04
CA GLY A 3 -2.98 7.21 -15.61
C GLY A 3 -3.69 5.89 -15.32
N LEU A 4 -3.20 5.10 -14.37
CA LEU A 4 -3.90 3.86 -13.97
C LEU A 4 -5.30 4.16 -13.38
N ASN A 5 -5.53 5.40 -12.93
CA ASN A 5 -6.85 5.88 -12.47
C ASN A 5 -7.91 5.93 -13.58
N GLU A 6 -7.53 5.89 -14.86
CA GLU A 6 -8.46 5.83 -15.99
C GLU A 6 -9.03 4.41 -16.21
N TYR A 7 -8.44 3.40 -15.58
CA TYR A 7 -8.85 2.01 -15.68
C TYR A 7 -9.92 1.68 -14.64
N LEU A 8 -11.12 1.32 -15.11
CA LEU A 8 -12.22 0.80 -14.30
C LEU A 8 -11.81 -0.51 -13.61
N GLU A 9 -11.31 -1.45 -14.41
CA GLU A 9 -10.78 -2.73 -13.96
C GLU A 9 -9.29 -2.84 -14.29
N ILE A 10 -8.54 -3.45 -13.38
CA ILE A 10 -7.11 -3.69 -13.55
C ILE A 10 -6.93 -5.16 -13.88
N SER A 11 -6.38 -5.43 -15.07
CA SER A 11 -6.07 -6.78 -15.54
C SER A 11 -5.04 -7.46 -14.63
N GLU A 12 -4.99 -8.79 -14.67
CA GLU A 12 -4.01 -9.53 -13.87
C GLU A 12 -2.58 -9.17 -14.27
N ASP A 13 -2.30 -9.01 -15.57
CA ASP A 13 -0.99 -8.55 -16.07
C ASP A 13 -0.56 -7.20 -15.46
N LEU A 14 -1.50 -6.26 -15.29
CA LEU A 14 -1.21 -4.97 -14.65
C LEU A 14 -0.99 -5.12 -13.14
N LYS A 15 -1.67 -6.06 -12.49
CA LYS A 15 -1.41 -6.38 -11.08
C LYS A 15 -0.04 -6.99 -10.88
N ASP A 16 0.39 -7.85 -11.79
CA ASP A 16 1.73 -8.43 -11.78
C ASP A 16 2.79 -7.34 -11.93
N GLN A 17 2.60 -6.42 -12.90
CA GLN A 17 3.49 -5.26 -13.07
C GLN A 17 3.50 -4.32 -11.86
N LEU A 18 2.35 -4.08 -11.21
CA LEU A 18 2.26 -3.31 -9.95
C LEU A 18 3.08 -3.98 -8.83
N SER A 19 2.91 -5.29 -8.67
CA SER A 19 3.62 -6.08 -7.66
C SER A 19 5.13 -6.07 -7.90
N GLU A 20 5.54 -6.26 -9.16
CA GLU A 20 6.95 -6.24 -9.57
C GLU A 20 7.58 -4.85 -9.38
N SER A 21 6.90 -3.78 -9.81
CA SER A 21 7.37 -2.41 -9.64
C SER A 21 7.62 -2.05 -8.16
N ILE A 22 6.71 -2.46 -7.26
CA ILE A 22 6.90 -2.24 -5.81
C ILE A 22 8.01 -3.13 -5.23
N LYS A 23 8.16 -4.37 -5.70
CA LYS A 23 9.26 -5.26 -5.29
C LYS A 23 10.62 -4.68 -5.69
N GLU A 24 10.77 -4.24 -6.94
CA GLU A 24 11.98 -3.60 -7.46
C GLU A 24 12.32 -2.35 -6.64
N LEU A 25 11.33 -1.50 -6.37
CA LEU A 25 11.50 -0.31 -5.52
C LEU A 25 12.04 -0.68 -4.12
N HIS A 26 11.51 -1.73 -3.52
CA HIS A 26 11.96 -2.22 -2.21
C HIS A 26 13.38 -2.80 -2.26
N GLN A 27 13.79 -3.42 -3.35
CA GLN A 27 15.16 -3.92 -3.57
C GLN A 27 16.16 -2.77 -3.67
N HIS A 28 15.77 -1.66 -4.29
CA HIS A 28 16.57 -0.42 -4.34
C HIS A 28 16.57 0.39 -3.04
N GLY A 29 16.02 -0.17 -1.95
CA GLY A 29 16.02 0.51 -0.66
C GLY A 29 15.09 1.72 -0.64
N MET A 30 14.05 1.73 -1.47
CA MET A 30 13.00 2.75 -1.52
C MET A 30 11.62 2.16 -1.18
N VAL A 31 10.63 3.02 -0.97
CA VAL A 31 9.22 2.67 -0.75
C VAL A 31 8.32 3.66 -1.48
N SER A 32 7.13 3.23 -1.88
CA SER A 32 6.15 4.12 -2.49
C SER A 32 5.53 5.00 -1.40
N GLY A 33 5.14 4.40 -0.27
CA GLY A 33 4.52 5.08 0.86
C GLY A 33 3.01 5.31 0.69
N ASP A 34 2.53 5.34 -0.55
CA ASP A 34 1.12 5.41 -0.94
C ASP A 34 0.89 4.89 -2.38
N PRO A 35 0.89 3.56 -2.62
CA PRO A 35 0.73 2.99 -3.96
C PRO A 35 -0.75 3.00 -4.40
N HIS A 36 -1.32 4.17 -4.68
CA HIS A 36 -2.67 4.35 -5.23
C HIS A 36 -2.66 4.58 -6.75
N LYS A 37 -3.82 4.44 -7.42
CA LYS A 37 -3.92 4.47 -8.90
C LYS A 37 -3.31 5.71 -9.55
N GLY A 38 -3.35 6.85 -8.86
CA GLY A 38 -2.81 8.13 -9.37
C GLY A 38 -1.29 8.18 -9.42
N ASN A 39 -0.60 7.28 -8.70
CA ASN A 39 0.86 7.21 -8.68
C ASN A 39 1.42 6.26 -9.74
N PHE A 40 0.59 5.69 -10.59
CA PHE A 40 1.02 4.80 -11.67
C PHE A 40 0.56 5.31 -13.02
N ILE A 41 1.47 5.24 -13.99
CA ILE A 41 1.18 5.51 -15.41
C ILE A 41 1.36 4.24 -16.22
N VAL A 42 0.51 4.05 -17.22
CA VAL A 42 0.56 2.94 -18.16
C VAL A 42 0.99 3.48 -19.53
N SER A 43 1.90 2.76 -20.17
CA SER A 43 2.45 3.09 -21.48
C SER A 43 2.62 1.81 -22.32
N GLU A 44 2.96 1.97 -23.59
CA GLU A 44 3.34 0.84 -24.46
C GLU A 44 4.52 0.04 -23.90
N LYS A 45 5.36 0.66 -23.06
CA LYS A 45 6.50 0.03 -22.38
C LYS A 45 6.13 -0.61 -21.03
N GLY A 46 4.85 -0.65 -20.68
CA GLY A 46 4.35 -1.15 -19.40
C GLY A 46 4.06 -0.05 -18.36
N LEU A 47 3.79 -0.51 -17.15
CA LEU A 47 3.43 0.29 -15.98
C LEU A 47 4.67 0.87 -15.28
N ARG A 48 4.57 2.13 -14.85
CA ARG A 48 5.63 2.84 -14.11
C ARG A 48 5.05 3.60 -12.93
N LEU A 49 5.76 3.60 -11.81
CA LEU A 49 5.49 4.43 -10.65
C LEU A 49 6.06 5.84 -10.88
N ILE A 50 5.27 6.88 -10.63
CA ILE A 50 5.67 8.28 -10.86
C ILE A 50 6.04 9.05 -9.60
N ASP A 51 5.56 8.59 -8.44
CA ASP A 51 5.85 9.21 -7.16
C ASP A 51 6.47 8.22 -6.19
N LEU A 52 7.59 8.65 -5.60
CA LEU A 52 8.37 7.87 -4.64
C LEU A 52 8.39 8.61 -3.31
N SER A 53 8.23 7.87 -2.22
CA SER A 53 8.44 8.44 -0.90
C SER A 53 9.95 8.65 -0.67
N GLY A 54 10.37 9.88 -0.39
CA GLY A 54 11.72 10.19 0.09
C GLY A 54 12.04 9.69 1.51
N LYS A 55 11.17 8.88 2.13
CA LYS A 55 11.37 8.33 3.46
C LYS A 55 12.38 7.19 3.44
N LYS A 56 13.18 7.09 4.51
CA LYS A 56 14.07 5.96 4.73
C LYS A 56 13.27 4.65 4.76
N THR A 57 13.70 3.71 3.93
CA THR A 57 13.05 2.41 3.82
C THR A 57 13.19 1.60 5.09
N THR A 58 12.05 1.11 5.58
CA THR A 58 11.97 0.23 6.76
C THR A 58 11.03 -0.94 6.46
N ALA A 59 11.17 -2.05 7.20
CA ALA A 59 10.29 -3.21 7.05
C ALA A 59 8.81 -2.85 7.25
N VAL A 60 8.51 -1.90 8.14
CA VAL A 60 7.15 -1.41 8.38
C VAL A 60 6.59 -0.67 7.15
N LEU A 61 7.39 0.19 6.51
CA LEU A 61 6.94 0.90 5.32
C LEU A 61 6.78 -0.03 4.11
N LYS A 62 7.70 -1.00 3.94
CA LYS A 62 7.54 -2.04 2.91
C LYS A 62 6.26 -2.85 3.12
N ALA A 63 5.98 -3.25 4.36
CA ALA A 63 4.75 -3.96 4.69
C ALA A 63 3.50 -3.10 4.49
N LYS A 64 3.59 -1.79 4.75
CA LYS A 64 2.51 -0.85 4.45
C LYS A 64 2.21 -0.84 2.95
N ASP A 65 3.22 -0.69 2.09
CA ASP A 65 3.01 -0.69 0.64
C ASP A 65 2.28 -1.97 0.18
N ARG A 66 2.69 -3.15 0.68
CA ARG A 66 2.03 -4.42 0.34
C ARG A 66 0.58 -4.49 0.82
N ILE A 67 0.28 -3.98 2.02
CA ILE A 67 -1.09 -3.90 2.54
C ILE A 67 -1.94 -2.95 1.69
N ASP A 68 -1.37 -1.84 1.22
CA ASP A 68 -2.08 -0.88 0.39
C ASP A 68 -2.31 -1.44 -1.03
N LEU A 69 -1.37 -2.21 -1.58
CA LEU A 69 -1.59 -2.99 -2.81
C LEU A 69 -2.75 -3.98 -2.67
N GLU A 70 -2.80 -4.73 -1.57
CA GLU A 70 -3.90 -5.65 -1.29
C GLU A 70 -5.23 -4.92 -1.19
N ARG A 71 -5.24 -3.76 -0.52
CA ARG A 71 -6.44 -2.94 -0.34
C ARG A 71 -6.94 -2.32 -1.65
N HIS A 72 -6.05 -1.82 -2.50
CA HIS A 72 -6.42 -1.06 -3.70
C HIS A 72 -6.63 -1.97 -4.92
N TYR A 73 -5.93 -3.09 -4.99
CA TYR A 73 -5.84 -3.92 -6.20
C TYR A 73 -6.14 -5.39 -5.96
N ASN A 74 -6.41 -5.79 -4.71
CA ASN A 74 -6.61 -7.18 -4.31
C ASN A 74 -5.36 -8.06 -4.58
N ILE A 75 -4.17 -7.46 -4.61
CA ILE A 75 -2.88 -8.16 -4.73
C ILE A 75 -2.51 -8.68 -3.34
N LYS A 76 -2.63 -9.99 -3.11
CA LYS A 76 -2.43 -10.58 -1.79
C LYS A 76 -1.01 -10.32 -1.27
N ASN A 77 -0.91 -9.87 -0.02
CA ASN A 77 0.39 -9.80 0.63
C ASN A 77 0.86 -11.21 1.07
N GLU A 78 1.78 -11.79 0.32
CA GLU A 78 2.38 -13.09 0.63
C GLU A 78 3.36 -13.04 1.81
N LEU A 79 3.92 -11.85 2.10
CA LEU A 79 4.95 -11.65 3.12
C LEU A 79 4.36 -11.10 4.42
N LYS A 80 4.15 -12.01 5.38
CA LYS A 80 3.70 -11.72 6.76
C LYS A 80 4.89 -11.52 7.70
N ASP A 81 5.75 -10.57 7.37
CA ASP A 81 6.93 -10.23 8.16
C ASP A 81 6.60 -9.50 9.48
N PHE A 82 7.64 -9.12 10.23
CA PHE A 82 7.50 -8.33 11.45
C PHE A 82 6.80 -6.99 11.20
N GLY A 83 7.11 -6.32 10.08
CA GLY A 83 6.48 -5.05 9.71
C GLY A 83 4.97 -5.18 9.53
N TYR A 84 4.53 -6.24 8.85
CA TYR A 84 3.13 -6.59 8.68
C TYR A 84 2.46 -6.85 10.03
N THR A 85 3.05 -7.73 10.83
CA THR A 85 2.50 -8.11 12.14
C THR A 85 2.34 -6.89 13.05
N TYR A 86 3.35 -6.03 13.10
CA TYR A 86 3.32 -4.78 13.84
C TYR A 86 2.20 -3.84 13.39
N LEU A 87 2.03 -3.65 12.07
CA LEU A 87 0.97 -2.78 11.53
C LEU A 87 -0.43 -3.29 11.85
N ILE A 88 -0.67 -4.60 11.70
CA ILE A 88 -1.96 -5.21 12.02
C ILE A 88 -2.26 -5.09 13.51
N PHE A 89 -1.28 -5.36 14.37
CA PHE A 89 -1.42 -5.22 15.81
C PHE A 89 -1.73 -3.76 16.21
N LYS A 90 -0.98 -2.80 15.67
CA LYS A 90 -1.20 -1.37 15.88
C LYS A 90 -2.62 -0.94 15.45
N LYS A 91 -3.11 -1.43 14.31
CA LYS A 91 -4.48 -1.18 13.83
C LYS A 91 -5.52 -1.73 14.81
N LYS A 92 -5.33 -2.97 15.30
CA LYS A 92 -6.23 -3.60 16.29
C LYS A 92 -6.29 -2.80 17.59
N ILE A 93 -5.14 -2.42 18.16
CA ILE A 93 -5.09 -1.59 19.37
C ILE A 93 -5.82 -0.27 19.16
N LYS A 94 -5.53 0.44 18.06
CA LYS A 94 -6.17 1.73 17.77
C LYS A 94 -7.69 1.61 17.69
N LYS A 95 -8.18 0.50 17.12
CA LYS A 95 -9.62 0.19 17.07
C LYS A 95 -10.19 -0.02 18.48
N VAL A 96 -9.55 -0.83 19.31
CA VAL A 96 -9.97 -1.06 20.72
C VAL A 96 -10.02 0.25 21.50
N ILE A 97 -8.97 1.08 21.43
CA ILE A 97 -8.94 2.38 22.09
C ILE A 97 -10.09 3.27 21.63
N ARG A 98 -10.34 3.32 20.32
CA ARG A 98 -11.45 4.10 19.74
C ARG A 98 -12.79 3.59 20.25
N ASP A 99 -12.99 2.27 20.28
CA ASP A 99 -14.25 1.66 20.69
C ASP A 99 -14.51 1.87 22.20
N VAL A 100 -13.46 1.84 23.03
CA VAL A 100 -13.53 2.21 24.45
C VAL A 100 -13.89 3.69 24.62
N LYS A 101 -13.25 4.60 23.87
CA LYS A 101 -13.58 6.04 23.91
C LYS A 101 -15.03 6.32 23.52
N VAL A 102 -15.55 5.61 22.51
CA VAL A 102 -16.96 5.72 22.10
C VAL A 102 -17.88 5.22 23.21
N LYS A 103 -17.60 4.05 23.81
CA LYS A 103 -18.39 3.52 24.92
C LYS A 103 -18.41 4.42 26.15
N LEU A 104 -17.30 5.09 26.44
CA LEU A 104 -17.18 6.02 27.56
C LEU A 104 -17.75 7.41 27.27
N GLY A 105 -18.31 7.66 26.08
CA GLY A 105 -18.86 8.96 25.69
C GLY A 105 -17.80 10.07 25.51
N LEU A 106 -16.51 9.72 25.50
CA LEU A 106 -15.37 10.65 25.44
C LEU A 106 -15.07 11.15 24.01
N LYS A 107 -15.91 10.80 23.05
CA LYS A 107 -15.72 11.20 21.66
C LYS A 107 -16.59 12.43 21.39
N SER A 108 -15.97 13.61 21.32
CA SER A 108 -16.63 14.80 20.77
C SER A 108 -17.15 14.48 19.36
N LYS A 109 -18.34 14.99 19.04
CA LYS A 109 -18.83 15.08 17.65
C LYS A 109 -17.78 15.74 16.76
#